data_AF-A0A1S9ZPB6-F1
#
_entry.id   AF-A0A1S9ZPB6-F1
#
_cell.length_a   1.000
_cell.length_b   1.000
_cell.length_c   1.000
_cell.angle_alpha   90.00
_cell.angle_beta   90.00
_cell.angle_gamma   90.00
#
_symmetry.space_group_name_H-M   'P 1'
#
loop_
_entity.id
_entity.type
_entity.pdbx_description
1 polymer ?
#
loop_
_entity_poly.entity_id
_entity_poly.type
_entity_poly.pdbx_seq_one_letter_code
_entity_poly.pdbx_strand_id
1 'polypeptide(L)'
;MKTISLKLNTATQTVAEYTIITQDGSPTVIQASNKVNYELIDQATGRGPERILTKRVGQDLHISFENNADEADLIIEDFYNNLDSALIGLAESGDYHYYIPESGEVSDFVTRLELNDIEGQILGDDSLVAPWWIEAGQAGRGALPWLAGLATAGVIGAASNNSGSKDNKNYTENNQDLSEAEKSLQTAKEAKQKLDAEIAKAIGEDGAITPAEKAQLDALKSELDETIKIAQKQIDNIANVNEKANLQEQLDGLATDLPEANDRNDND
;
A
#
# COMPACT_ATOMS: atom_id res chain seq x y z
N MET A 1 32.21 0.16 3.64
CA MET A 1 32.11 0.98 2.41
C MET A 1 32.03 0.07 1.19
N LYS A 2 30.80 -0.15 0.75
CA LYS A 2 30.41 -0.80 -0.49
C LYS A 2 29.72 0.25 -1.37
N THR A 3 29.50 -0.09 -2.63
CA THR A 3 28.71 0.74 -3.54
C THR A 3 27.50 -0.06 -3.99
N ILE A 4 26.31 0.45 -3.67
CA ILE A 4 25.03 -0.13 -4.08
C ILE A 4 24.46 0.72 -5.21
N SER A 5 24.01 0.11 -6.29
CA SER A 5 23.11 0.76 -7.25
C SER A 5 21.66 0.48 -6.85
N LEU A 6 20.85 1.53 -6.86
CA LEU A 6 19.41 1.43 -6.74
C LEU A 6 18.78 1.77 -8.08
N LYS A 7 18.05 0.82 -8.67
CA LYS A 7 17.26 1.05 -9.88
C LYS A 7 15.77 1.08 -9.58
N LEU A 8 15.08 2.07 -10.13
CA LEU A 8 13.63 2.17 -10.07
C LEU A 8 13.08 1.63 -11.37
N ASN A 9 12.32 0.54 -11.28
CA ASN A 9 11.92 -0.25 -12.42
C ASN A 9 10.40 -0.33 -12.51
N THR A 10 9.85 0.13 -13.62
CA THR A 10 8.44 -0.11 -13.98
C THR A 10 8.31 -1.47 -14.65
N ALA A 11 7.08 -1.84 -15.04
CA ALA A 11 6.81 -3.04 -15.84
C ALA A 11 7.52 -3.09 -17.21
N THR A 12 8.12 -2.00 -17.70
CA THR A 12 8.66 -1.96 -19.07
C THR A 12 10.10 -1.45 -19.14
N GLN A 13 10.56 -0.70 -18.13
CA GLN A 13 11.87 -0.08 -18.15
C GLN A 13 12.32 0.39 -16.77
N THR A 14 13.63 0.55 -16.62
CA THR A 14 14.23 1.39 -15.59
C THR A 14 13.91 2.86 -15.88
N VAL A 15 13.41 3.56 -14.87
CA VAL A 15 13.04 4.99 -14.95
C VAL A 15 14.00 5.89 -14.18
N ALA A 16 14.76 5.34 -13.22
CA ALA A 16 15.83 6.04 -12.54
C ALA A 16 16.89 5.07 -12.02
N GLU A 17 18.11 5.57 -11.82
CA GLU A 17 19.21 4.84 -11.19
C GLU A 17 19.99 5.78 -10.26
N TYR A 18 20.33 5.29 -9.06
CA TYR A 18 21.06 6.03 -8.04
C TYR A 18 22.25 5.22 -7.56
N THR A 19 23.33 5.89 -7.17
CA THR A 19 24.50 5.27 -6.56
C THR A 19 24.55 5.62 -5.08
N ILE A 20 24.63 4.61 -4.23
CA ILE A 20 24.69 4.72 -2.78
C ILE A 20 26.07 4.25 -2.33
N ILE A 21 26.75 5.06 -1.53
CA ILE A 21 28.02 4.72 -0.89
C ILE A 21 27.72 4.38 0.57
N THR A 22 28.01 3.15 1.00
CA THR A 22 27.69 2.73 2.37
C THR A 22 28.69 3.31 3.38
N GLN A 23 28.22 3.68 4.57
CA GLN A 23 29.02 4.18 5.69
C GLN A 23 29.87 5.43 5.35
N ASP A 24 29.41 6.29 4.43
CA ASP A 24 30.07 7.56 4.15
C ASP A 24 29.64 8.70 5.08
N GLY A 25 28.67 8.42 5.96
CA GLY A 25 28.10 9.37 6.93
C GLY A 25 27.08 10.33 6.33
N SER A 26 26.62 10.11 5.10
CA SER A 26 25.61 10.94 4.43
C SER A 26 24.65 10.06 3.60
N PRO A 27 23.41 9.80 4.08
CA PRO A 27 22.48 8.97 3.35
C PRO A 27 22.20 9.55 1.96
N THR A 28 22.10 8.67 0.97
CA THR A 28 21.47 9.02 -0.30
C THR A 28 19.97 9.15 -0.07
N VAL A 29 19.39 10.31 -0.34
CA VAL A 29 17.95 10.58 -0.15
C VAL A 29 17.26 10.69 -1.50
N ILE A 30 16.16 9.95 -1.67
CA ILE A 30 15.33 10.00 -2.87
C ILE A 30 13.85 10.09 -2.52
N GLN A 31 13.05 10.65 -3.43
CA GLN A 31 11.60 10.62 -3.35
C GLN A 31 11.05 9.29 -3.88
N ALA A 32 10.10 8.68 -3.17
CA ALA A 32 9.38 7.52 -3.67
C ALA A 32 8.67 7.80 -5.00
N SER A 33 8.78 6.86 -5.93
CA SER A 33 7.98 6.81 -7.16
C SER A 33 6.91 5.75 -7.05
N ASN A 34 5.74 6.03 -7.62
CA ASN A 34 4.62 5.10 -7.59
C ASN A 34 4.77 3.99 -8.65
N LYS A 35 4.34 2.77 -8.33
CA LYS A 35 4.34 1.61 -9.25
C LYS A 35 5.72 1.29 -9.82
N VAL A 36 6.73 1.24 -8.95
CA VAL A 36 8.08 0.81 -9.31
C VAL A 36 8.59 -0.27 -8.36
N ASN A 37 9.46 -1.15 -8.84
CA ASN A 37 10.36 -1.89 -7.97
C ASN A 37 11.62 -1.07 -7.71
N TYR A 38 12.04 -1.06 -6.46
CA TYR A 38 13.36 -0.63 -6.02
C TYR A 38 14.28 -1.85 -6.05
N GLU A 39 15.08 -1.96 -7.09
CA GLU A 39 16.08 -3.02 -7.25
C GLU A 39 17.40 -2.58 -6.65
N LEU A 40 17.87 -3.33 -5.65
CA LEU A 40 19.18 -3.13 -5.03
C LEU A 40 20.21 -4.04 -5.70
N ILE A 41 21.38 -3.47 -6.01
CA ILE A 41 22.49 -4.17 -6.67
C ILE A 41 23.79 -3.78 -5.99
N ASP A 42 24.46 -4.73 -5.33
CA ASP A 42 25.86 -4.59 -4.93
C ASP A 42 26.73 -4.63 -6.18
N GLN A 43 27.44 -3.53 -6.46
CA GLN A 43 28.27 -3.41 -7.67
C GLN A 43 29.46 -4.37 -7.69
N ALA A 44 29.90 -4.87 -6.53
CA ALA A 44 31.00 -5.83 -6.47
C ALA A 44 30.57 -7.23 -6.95
N THR A 45 29.33 -7.62 -6.67
CA THR A 45 28.81 -8.95 -6.98
C THR A 45 27.88 -8.98 -8.19
N GLY A 46 27.29 -7.82 -8.54
CA GLY A 46 26.21 -7.72 -9.53
C GLY A 46 24.88 -8.31 -9.05
N ARG A 47 24.74 -8.57 -7.73
CA ARG A 47 23.58 -9.20 -7.10
C ARG A 47 22.99 -8.27 -6.04
N GLY A 48 21.78 -8.57 -5.57
CA GLY A 48 21.21 -7.85 -4.42
C GLY A 48 22.02 -8.11 -3.14
N PRO A 49 22.17 -7.12 -2.24
CA PRO A 49 22.67 -7.36 -0.89
C PRO A 49 21.88 -8.48 -0.22
N GLU A 50 22.55 -9.47 0.35
CA GLU A 50 21.89 -10.63 0.99
C GLU A 50 21.05 -10.22 2.20
N ARG A 51 21.52 -9.21 2.94
CA ARG A 51 20.87 -8.69 4.14
C ARG A 51 20.92 -7.17 4.12
N ILE A 52 19.81 -6.57 4.53
CA ILE A 52 19.70 -5.14 4.78
C ILE A 52 19.02 -4.94 6.14
N LEU A 53 19.18 -3.75 6.71
CA LEU A 53 18.49 -3.34 7.91
C LEU A 53 17.58 -2.17 7.56
N THR A 54 16.29 -2.32 7.82
CA THR A 54 15.27 -1.33 7.47
C THR A 54 14.69 -0.69 8.71
N LYS A 55 14.35 0.60 8.61
CA LYS A 55 13.67 1.34 9.68
C LYS A 55 12.61 2.26 9.08
N ARG A 56 11.41 2.28 9.66
CA ARG A 56 10.40 3.27 9.28
C ARG A 56 10.56 4.53 10.12
N VAL A 57 10.67 5.69 9.48
CA VAL A 57 10.66 6.99 10.16
C VAL A 57 9.58 7.85 9.51
N GLY A 58 8.47 8.07 10.22
CA GLY A 58 7.29 8.71 9.60
C GLY A 58 6.77 7.90 8.41
N GLN A 59 6.75 8.53 7.23
CA GLN A 59 6.37 7.91 5.97
C GLN A 59 7.58 7.46 5.13
N ASP A 60 8.78 7.55 5.70
CA ASP A 60 10.03 7.30 4.99
C ASP A 60 10.59 5.91 5.36
N LEU A 61 11.21 5.27 4.38
CA LEU A 61 11.94 4.03 4.57
C LEU A 61 13.44 4.33 4.63
N HIS A 62 14.05 4.04 5.78
CA HIS A 62 15.49 4.13 5.99
C HIS A 62 16.10 2.73 5.80
N ILE A 63 17.22 2.65 5.08
CA ILE A 63 17.91 1.40 4.76
C ILE A 63 19.40 1.55 5.08
N SER A 64 19.94 0.61 5.85
CA SER A 64 21.39 0.43 6.03
C SER A 64 21.81 -0.92 5.43
N PHE A 65 22.94 -0.95 4.75
CA PHE A 65 23.51 -2.17 4.14
C PHE A 65 24.57 -2.85 5.00
N GLU A 66 24.92 -2.28 6.16
CA GLU A 66 26.04 -2.73 7.00
C GLU A 66 25.61 -2.99 8.47
N ASN A 67 24.32 -3.28 8.68
CA ASN A 67 23.71 -3.68 9.96
C ASN A 67 23.70 -2.60 11.07
N ASN A 68 23.64 -1.32 10.72
CA ASN A 68 23.48 -0.22 11.67
C ASN A 68 22.19 0.57 11.40
N ALA A 69 21.15 0.38 12.20
CA ALA A 69 19.83 0.99 11.95
C ALA A 69 19.77 2.50 12.23
N ASP A 70 20.75 3.02 12.97
CA ASP A 70 20.80 4.45 13.32
C ASP A 70 21.51 5.28 12.23
N GLU A 71 22.24 4.62 11.32
CA GLU A 71 22.98 5.25 10.23
C GLU A 71 22.46 4.71 8.90
N ALA A 72 21.42 5.35 8.37
CA ALA A 72 20.91 5.00 7.04
C ALA A 72 21.95 5.33 5.96
N ASP A 73 22.09 4.43 4.99
CA ASP A 73 22.85 4.66 3.76
C ASP A 73 21.91 5.18 2.65
N LEU A 74 20.64 4.80 2.71
CA LEU A 74 19.59 5.17 1.77
C LEU A 74 18.31 5.56 2.53
N ILE A 75 17.69 6.66 2.12
CA ILE A 75 16.37 7.09 2.58
C ILE A 75 15.47 7.24 1.37
N ILE A 76 14.32 6.56 1.40
CA ILE A 76 13.26 6.70 0.41
C ILE A 76 12.10 7.45 1.09
N GLU A 77 11.98 8.73 0.77
CA GLU A 77 10.95 9.63 1.32
C GLU A 77 9.58 9.25 0.79
N ASP A 78 8.55 9.32 1.65
CA ASP A 78 7.16 8.96 1.34
C ASP A 78 6.96 7.52 0.81
N PHE A 79 7.87 6.60 1.14
CA PHE A 79 7.78 5.21 0.74
C PHE A 79 6.42 4.58 1.11
N TYR A 80 5.94 4.82 2.34
CA TYR A 80 4.69 4.24 2.84
C TYR A 80 3.42 4.90 2.26
N ASN A 81 3.56 5.98 1.49
CA ASN A 81 2.46 6.55 0.69
C ASN A 81 2.30 5.86 -0.68
N ASN A 82 3.25 4.99 -1.08
CA ASN A 82 3.34 4.39 -2.41
C ASN A 82 3.36 2.85 -2.34
N LEU A 83 2.29 2.26 -1.80
CA LEU A 83 2.18 0.82 -1.50
C LEU A 83 2.21 -0.11 -2.72
N ASP A 84 2.09 0.42 -3.94
CA ASP A 84 2.23 -0.35 -5.19
C ASP A 84 3.70 -0.57 -5.60
N SER A 85 4.62 -0.51 -4.65
CA SER A 85 6.07 -0.62 -4.88
C SER A 85 6.68 -1.75 -4.05
N ALA A 86 7.80 -2.31 -4.51
CA ALA A 86 8.49 -3.39 -3.81
C ALA A 86 10.00 -3.16 -3.76
N LEU A 87 10.66 -3.71 -2.74
CA LEU A 87 12.11 -3.76 -2.64
C LEU A 87 12.59 -5.15 -3.04
N ILE A 88 13.47 -5.24 -4.03
CA ILE A 88 13.92 -6.50 -4.65
C ILE A 88 15.43 -6.52 -4.89
N GLY A 89 15.97 -7.71 -5.11
CA GLY A 89 17.35 -7.93 -5.55
C GLY A 89 17.49 -9.19 -6.39
N LEU A 90 18.58 -9.30 -7.14
CA LEU A 90 18.96 -10.52 -7.86
C LEU A 90 19.71 -11.46 -6.91
N ALA A 91 19.20 -12.65 -6.60
CA ALA A 91 19.84 -13.59 -5.67
C ALA A 91 20.92 -14.43 -6.36
N GLU A 92 21.56 -15.34 -5.61
CA GLU A 92 22.64 -16.20 -6.13
C GLU A 92 22.18 -17.14 -7.25
N SER A 93 20.93 -17.58 -7.17
CA SER A 93 20.22 -18.39 -8.19
C SER A 93 20.19 -17.72 -9.57
N GLY A 94 20.27 -16.39 -9.63
CA GLY A 94 20.04 -15.60 -10.84
C GLY A 94 18.58 -15.21 -11.05
N ASP A 95 17.71 -15.54 -10.10
CA ASP A 95 16.33 -15.06 -10.05
C ASP A 95 16.24 -13.79 -9.20
N TYR A 96 15.19 -13.00 -9.42
CA TYR A 96 14.87 -11.88 -8.55
C TYR A 96 14.04 -12.36 -7.36
N HIS A 97 14.25 -11.73 -6.21
CA HIS A 97 13.55 -12.04 -4.97
C HIS A 97 13.18 -10.76 -4.21
N TYR A 98 12.15 -10.84 -3.38
CA TYR A 98 11.82 -9.79 -2.42
C TYR A 98 12.77 -9.83 -1.23
N TYR A 99 12.94 -8.68 -0.60
CA TYR A 99 13.43 -8.63 0.77
C TYR A 99 12.30 -9.01 1.74
N ILE A 100 12.57 -10.01 2.58
CA ILE A 100 11.62 -10.56 3.55
C ILE A 100 12.20 -10.42 4.97
N PRO A 101 11.36 -10.27 6.02
CA PRO A 101 11.85 -10.06 7.37
C PRO A 101 12.51 -11.32 7.92
N GLU A 102 13.58 -11.12 8.68
CA GLU A 102 14.26 -12.21 9.41
C GLU A 102 13.35 -12.81 10.47
N SER A 103 12.45 -12.01 11.05
CA SER A 103 11.43 -12.49 11.99
C SER A 103 10.46 -13.50 11.36
N GLY A 104 10.21 -13.38 10.04
CA GLY A 104 9.17 -14.11 9.34
C GLY A 104 7.74 -13.59 9.61
N GLU A 105 7.59 -12.51 10.38
CA GLU A 105 6.30 -11.93 10.73
C GLU A 105 5.77 -11.01 9.62
N VAL A 106 4.45 -11.03 9.43
CA VAL A 106 3.80 -10.26 8.35
C VAL A 106 3.82 -8.75 8.60
N SER A 107 3.81 -8.32 9.86
CA SER A 107 3.97 -6.91 10.27
C SER A 107 5.34 -6.36 9.88
N ASP A 108 6.34 -7.21 9.82
CA ASP A 108 7.73 -6.80 9.76
C ASP A 108 8.24 -6.70 8.32
N PHE A 109 7.38 -6.91 7.32
CA PHE A 109 7.74 -6.67 5.93
C PHE A 109 8.10 -5.20 5.70
N VAL A 110 9.07 -4.95 4.81
CA VAL A 110 9.53 -3.60 4.43
C VAL A 110 8.38 -2.63 4.16
N THR A 111 7.31 -3.10 3.49
CA THR A 111 6.14 -2.30 3.11
C THR A 111 5.13 -2.05 4.22
N ARG A 112 5.33 -2.66 5.40
CA ARG A 112 4.36 -2.69 6.51
C ARG A 112 4.92 -2.37 7.88
N LEU A 113 6.24 -2.17 8.00
CA LEU A 113 6.89 -1.80 9.25
C LEU A 113 6.06 -0.77 10.04
N GLU A 114 5.89 -1.00 11.34
CA GLU A 114 5.24 -0.01 12.19
C GLU A 114 6.17 1.21 12.39
N LEU A 115 5.59 2.29 12.88
CA LEU A 115 6.32 3.55 13.02
C LEU A 115 7.49 3.40 14.01
N ASN A 116 8.70 3.69 13.55
CA ASN A 116 9.98 3.52 14.27
C ASN A 116 10.49 2.08 14.41
N ASP A 117 9.80 1.10 13.83
CA ASP A 117 10.29 -0.28 13.84
C ASP A 117 11.58 -0.40 13.03
N ILE A 118 12.44 -1.29 13.51
CA ILE A 118 13.70 -1.66 12.90
C ILE A 118 13.64 -3.15 12.65
N GLU A 119 13.80 -3.57 11.40
CA GLU A 119 13.77 -4.97 11.04
C GLU A 119 14.92 -5.34 10.10
N GLY A 120 15.56 -6.48 10.39
CA GLY A 120 16.50 -7.12 9.49
C GLY A 120 15.75 -7.80 8.35
N GLN A 121 16.12 -7.51 7.12
CA GLN A 121 15.50 -8.12 5.94
C GLN A 121 16.56 -8.89 5.18
N ILE A 122 16.20 -10.08 4.72
CA ILE A 122 17.04 -10.92 3.88
C ILE A 122 16.48 -10.99 2.48
N LEU A 123 17.36 -11.05 1.49
CA LEU A 123 16.96 -11.39 0.14
C LEU A 123 16.46 -12.84 0.16
N GLY A 124 15.18 -13.05 -0.12
CA GLY A 124 14.57 -14.38 -0.04
C GLY A 124 15.25 -15.39 -0.97
N ASP A 125 15.10 -16.68 -0.65
CA ASP A 125 15.60 -17.81 -1.46
C ASP A 125 14.56 -18.32 -2.46
N ASP A 126 13.33 -17.81 -2.37
CA ASP A 126 12.17 -18.29 -3.11
C ASP A 126 11.94 -17.50 -4.40
N SER A 127 12.21 -18.12 -5.55
CA SER A 127 12.26 -17.45 -6.85
C SER A 127 10.94 -16.77 -7.21
N LEU A 128 11.01 -15.50 -7.62
CA LEU A 128 9.90 -14.89 -8.36
C LEU A 128 9.78 -15.60 -9.71
N VAL A 129 8.61 -16.15 -10.02
CA VAL A 129 8.35 -16.88 -11.30
C VAL A 129 8.72 -16.03 -12.53
N ALA A 130 8.68 -14.72 -12.40
CA ALA A 130 9.52 -13.75 -13.07
C ALA A 130 9.17 -12.41 -12.44
N PRO A 131 10.10 -11.46 -12.31
CA PRO A 131 9.68 -10.10 -12.02
C PRO A 131 8.82 -9.57 -13.18
N TRP A 132 7.74 -8.85 -12.85
CA TRP A 132 6.67 -8.41 -13.76
C TRP A 132 7.11 -7.64 -15.01
N TRP A 133 8.31 -7.05 -15.01
CA TRP A 133 8.89 -6.42 -16.20
C TRP A 133 9.35 -7.36 -17.31
N ILE A 134 9.56 -8.65 -17.02
CA ILE A 134 9.94 -9.65 -18.03
C ILE A 134 8.70 -10.21 -18.74
N GLU A 135 7.50 -10.15 -18.12
CA GLU A 135 6.26 -10.73 -18.66
C GLU A 135 5.41 -9.77 -19.51
N ALA A 136 5.77 -8.47 -19.57
CA ALA A 136 5.03 -7.46 -20.35
C ALA A 136 5.02 -7.70 -21.88
N GLY A 137 5.74 -8.70 -22.37
CA GLY A 137 5.73 -9.12 -23.77
C GLY A 137 4.56 -10.03 -24.17
N GLN A 138 3.93 -10.77 -23.24
CA GLN A 138 2.90 -11.75 -23.59
C GLN A 138 1.83 -11.92 -22.51
N ALA A 139 0.61 -11.44 -22.82
CA ALA A 139 -0.66 -11.64 -22.12
C ALA A 139 -0.99 -10.67 -20.95
N GLY A 140 -1.78 -9.65 -21.28
CA GLY A 140 -2.44 -8.80 -20.29
C GLY A 140 -3.46 -9.57 -19.45
N ARG A 141 -3.24 -9.59 -18.14
CA ARG A 141 -4.26 -9.58 -17.08
C ARG A 141 -3.69 -8.80 -15.91
N GLY A 142 -4.46 -7.85 -15.37
CA GLY A 142 -4.06 -7.02 -14.24
C GLY A 142 -3.70 -7.89 -13.03
N ALA A 143 -2.42 -7.87 -12.66
CA ALA A 143 -1.90 -8.47 -11.45
C ALA A 143 -1.36 -7.34 -10.57
N LEU A 144 -1.99 -7.11 -9.42
CA LEU A 144 -1.35 -6.44 -8.30
C LEU A 144 -0.79 -7.56 -7.40
N PRO A 145 0.55 -7.74 -7.31
CA PRO A 145 1.17 -8.98 -6.86
C PRO A 145 1.56 -9.05 -5.37
N TRP A 146 1.26 -8.04 -4.56
CA TRP A 146 1.73 -7.97 -3.16
C TRP A 146 1.24 -9.06 -2.18
N LEU A 147 0.55 -10.12 -2.65
CA LEU A 147 0.05 -11.22 -1.81
C LEU A 147 0.18 -12.64 -2.40
N ALA A 148 0.57 -12.82 -3.67
CA ALA A 148 0.61 -14.17 -4.25
C ALA A 148 1.94 -14.91 -4.01
N GLY A 149 2.96 -14.24 -3.48
CA GLY A 149 4.33 -14.75 -3.39
C GLY A 149 4.95 -14.87 -1.99
N LEU A 150 4.16 -14.78 -0.92
CA LEU A 150 4.61 -15.03 0.46
C LEU A 150 3.98 -16.33 1.00
N ALA A 151 4.15 -17.44 0.28
CA ALA A 151 3.48 -18.69 0.60
C ALA A 151 4.42 -19.91 0.72
N THR A 152 5.66 -19.72 1.17
CA THR A 152 6.58 -20.85 1.44
C THR A 152 7.14 -20.92 2.85
N ALA A 153 6.81 -19.97 3.72
CA ALA A 153 6.61 -20.23 5.15
C ALA A 153 5.09 -20.31 5.38
N GLY A 154 4.53 -21.52 5.24
CA GLY A 154 3.15 -21.70 4.79
C GLY A 154 2.02 -21.24 5.73
N VAL A 155 1.03 -20.56 5.14
CA VAL A 155 -0.42 -20.67 5.44
C VAL A 155 -1.25 -20.20 4.21
N ILE A 156 -1.92 -21.16 3.54
CA ILE A 156 -3.18 -21.17 2.74
C ILE A 156 -3.60 -19.87 1.99
N GLY A 157 -3.92 -19.82 0.68
CA GLY A 157 -4.03 -20.83 -0.39
C GLY A 157 -4.81 -20.32 -1.63
N ALA A 158 -4.65 -20.98 -2.78
CA ALA A 158 -5.65 -20.99 -3.87
C ALA A 158 -5.60 -22.27 -4.73
N ALA A 159 -6.74 -22.96 -4.79
CA ALA A 159 -7.24 -23.94 -5.77
C ALA A 159 -6.69 -25.39 -5.84
N SER A 160 -7.39 -26.33 -5.17
CA SER A 160 -7.80 -27.60 -5.80
C SER A 160 -8.95 -28.29 -5.03
N ASN A 161 -10.03 -28.65 -5.72
CA ASN A 161 -11.19 -29.37 -5.16
C ASN A 161 -10.93 -30.89 -5.07
N ASN A 162 -11.03 -31.50 -3.88
CA ASN A 162 -11.85 -32.72 -3.68
C ASN A 162 -12.09 -33.06 -2.19
N SER A 163 -13.21 -33.72 -1.94
CA SER A 163 -13.86 -34.09 -0.67
C SER A 163 -13.03 -34.87 0.38
N GLY A 164 -13.26 -34.58 1.67
CA GLY A 164 -13.10 -35.57 2.77
C GLY A 164 -12.72 -35.04 4.17
N SER A 165 -13.71 -34.89 5.06
CA SER A 165 -13.69 -35.06 6.53
C SER A 165 -12.53 -34.52 7.42
N LYS A 166 -12.94 -33.58 8.30
CA LYS A 166 -12.72 -33.50 9.76
C LYS A 166 -11.33 -33.17 10.36
N ASP A 167 -11.42 -32.10 11.16
CA ASP A 167 -10.75 -31.79 12.43
C ASP A 167 -9.46 -30.93 12.43
N ASN A 168 -9.69 -29.70 12.90
CA ASN A 168 -8.86 -28.91 13.83
C ASN A 168 -7.58 -28.22 13.32
N LYS A 169 -7.59 -26.88 13.30
CA LYS A 169 -6.91 -26.00 14.28
C LYS A 169 -7.10 -24.51 13.94
N ASN A 170 -6.94 -23.71 14.99
CA ASN A 170 -7.28 -22.30 15.15
C ASN A 170 -6.10 -21.36 14.79
N TYR A 171 -6.44 -20.08 14.58
CA TYR A 171 -5.63 -18.86 14.41
C TYR A 171 -4.94 -18.58 13.05
N THR A 172 -5.53 -17.64 12.31
CA THR A 172 -4.85 -16.73 11.36
C THR A 172 -5.55 -15.38 11.51
N GLU A 173 -4.93 -14.42 12.19
CA GLU A 173 -5.50 -13.10 12.50
C GLU A 173 -4.85 -11.98 11.66
N ASN A 174 -5.66 -11.38 10.79
CA ASN A 174 -5.96 -9.94 10.66
C ASN A 174 -4.83 -8.92 10.55
N ASN A 175 -4.15 -8.83 9.40
CA ASN A 175 -3.47 -7.58 9.01
C ASN A 175 -3.78 -7.10 7.58
N GLN A 176 -4.49 -7.90 6.79
CA GLN A 176 -5.00 -7.48 5.48
C GLN A 176 -6.32 -6.72 5.59
N ASP A 177 -7.20 -7.15 6.50
CA ASP A 177 -8.53 -6.57 6.68
C ASP A 177 -8.46 -5.12 7.18
N LEU A 178 -7.44 -4.78 7.97
CA LEU A 178 -7.24 -3.42 8.48
C LEU A 178 -6.87 -2.43 7.37
N SER A 179 -5.90 -2.78 6.52
CA SER A 179 -5.45 -1.91 5.43
C SER A 179 -6.55 -1.68 4.38
N GLU A 180 -7.33 -2.72 4.04
CA GLU A 180 -8.46 -2.59 3.13
C GLU A 180 -9.59 -1.73 3.72
N ALA A 181 -9.83 -1.84 5.02
CA ALA A 181 -10.78 -1.00 5.73
C ALA A 181 -10.34 0.47 5.76
N GLU A 182 -9.07 0.75 6.05
CA GLU A 182 -8.51 2.11 6.04
C GLU A 182 -8.58 2.76 4.66
N LYS A 183 -8.21 2.03 3.60
CA LYS A 183 -8.30 2.52 2.22
C LYS A 183 -9.74 2.79 1.79
N SER A 184 -10.67 1.91 2.17
CA SER A 184 -12.09 2.09 1.88
C SER A 184 -12.66 3.28 2.66
N LEU A 185 -12.26 3.46 3.91
CA LEU A 185 -12.62 4.61 4.73
C LEU A 185 -12.07 5.92 4.14
N GLN A 186 -10.84 5.92 3.62
CA GLN A 186 -10.28 7.09 2.95
C GLN A 186 -11.06 7.45 1.68
N THR A 187 -11.46 6.45 0.89
CA THR A 187 -12.30 6.67 -0.30
C THR A 187 -13.65 7.29 0.07
N ALA A 188 -14.26 6.83 1.18
CA ALA A 188 -15.50 7.42 1.69
C ALA A 188 -15.30 8.86 2.20
N LYS A 189 -14.17 9.16 2.85
CA LYS A 189 -13.81 10.53 3.27
C LYS A 189 -13.68 11.47 2.08
N GLU A 190 -13.05 11.03 0.99
CA GLU A 190 -12.91 11.80 -0.25
C GLU A 190 -14.26 12.04 -0.94
N ALA A 191 -15.12 11.01 -1.01
CA ALA A 191 -16.49 11.15 -1.52
C ALA A 191 -17.29 12.16 -0.68
N LYS A 192 -17.14 12.13 0.65
CA LYS A 192 -17.78 13.10 1.55
C LYS A 192 -17.27 14.51 1.30
N GLN A 193 -15.96 14.71 1.19
CA GLN A 193 -15.38 16.04 0.92
C GLN A 193 -15.87 16.60 -0.42
N LYS A 194 -15.96 15.77 -1.45
CA LYS A 194 -16.50 16.15 -2.76
C LYS A 194 -17.97 16.56 -2.67
N LEU A 195 -18.77 15.82 -1.91
CA LEU A 195 -20.16 16.17 -1.65
C LEU A 195 -20.29 17.50 -0.89
N ASP A 196 -19.53 17.68 0.18
CA ASP A 196 -19.53 18.91 0.99
C ASP A 196 -19.11 20.14 0.16
N ALA A 197 -18.11 19.97 -0.73
CA ALA A 197 -17.65 21.02 -1.63
C ALA A 197 -18.73 21.42 -2.65
N GLU A 198 -19.44 20.45 -3.24
CA GLU A 198 -20.52 20.74 -4.19
C GLU A 198 -21.74 21.35 -3.48
N ILE A 199 -22.06 20.91 -2.25
CA ILE A 199 -23.08 21.55 -1.41
C ILE A 199 -22.72 23.02 -1.16
N ALA A 200 -21.48 23.30 -0.77
CA ALA A 200 -21.02 24.66 -0.51
C ALA A 200 -21.07 25.54 -1.77
N LYS A 201 -20.77 24.97 -2.94
CA LYS A 201 -20.85 25.66 -4.23
C LYS A 201 -22.29 25.95 -4.64
N ALA A 202 -23.18 24.96 -4.56
CA ALA A 202 -24.61 25.13 -4.85
C ALA A 202 -25.24 26.21 -3.97
N ILE A 203 -24.88 26.27 -2.67
CA ILE A 203 -25.37 27.32 -1.77
C ILE A 203 -24.77 28.70 -2.09
N GLY A 204 -23.54 28.74 -2.63
CA GLY A 204 -22.72 29.95 -2.77
C GLY A 204 -22.90 30.75 -4.06
N GLU A 205 -23.43 30.17 -5.15
CA GLU A 205 -23.52 30.87 -6.45
C GLU A 205 -24.75 31.80 -6.58
N ASP A 206 -25.91 31.46 -6.00
CA ASP A 206 -27.13 32.28 -6.04
C ASP A 206 -28.04 32.14 -4.79
N GLY A 207 -27.65 31.27 -3.85
CA GLY A 207 -28.44 30.95 -2.65
C GLY A 207 -29.70 30.14 -2.95
N ALA A 208 -29.77 29.48 -4.11
CA ALA A 208 -30.80 28.56 -4.56
C ALA A 208 -30.15 27.23 -4.95
N ILE A 209 -30.92 26.13 -4.93
CA ILE A 209 -30.42 24.84 -5.44
C ILE A 209 -31.32 24.47 -6.61
N THR A 210 -30.78 24.58 -7.83
CA THR A 210 -31.51 24.24 -9.05
C THR A 210 -31.76 22.73 -9.15
N PRO A 211 -32.75 22.28 -9.97
CA PRO A 211 -32.97 20.85 -10.20
C PRO A 211 -31.75 20.10 -10.77
N ALA A 212 -30.90 20.80 -11.54
CA ALA A 212 -29.68 20.21 -12.10
C ALA A 212 -28.60 19.99 -11.04
N GLU A 213 -28.41 20.96 -10.14
CA GLU A 213 -27.48 20.83 -9.00
C GLU A 213 -27.99 19.80 -8.01
N LYS A 214 -29.31 19.75 -7.78
CA LYS A 214 -29.94 18.72 -6.96
C LYS A 214 -29.65 17.31 -7.50
N ALA A 215 -29.76 17.10 -8.81
CA ALA A 215 -29.43 15.82 -9.43
C ALA A 215 -27.94 15.44 -9.28
N GLN A 216 -27.03 16.41 -9.27
CA GLN A 216 -25.60 16.18 -9.03
C GLN A 216 -25.33 15.83 -7.56
N LEU A 217 -25.95 16.56 -6.62
CA LEU A 217 -25.87 16.26 -5.20
C LEU A 217 -26.43 14.87 -4.88
N ASP A 218 -27.54 14.47 -5.50
CA ASP A 218 -28.12 13.14 -5.33
C ASP A 218 -27.18 12.03 -5.88
N ALA A 219 -26.51 12.27 -7.01
CA ALA A 219 -25.52 11.33 -7.56
C ALA A 219 -24.29 11.18 -6.64
N LEU A 220 -23.76 12.30 -6.13
CA LEU A 220 -22.64 12.29 -5.18
C LEU A 220 -23.01 11.66 -3.83
N LYS A 221 -24.25 11.87 -3.38
CA LYS A 221 -24.77 11.18 -2.19
C LYS A 221 -24.86 9.68 -2.39
N SER A 222 -25.31 9.23 -3.56
CA SER A 222 -25.31 7.80 -3.90
C SER A 222 -23.88 7.22 -3.90
N GLU A 223 -22.91 7.96 -4.44
CA GLU A 223 -21.48 7.57 -4.42
C GLU A 223 -20.95 7.47 -2.98
N LEU A 224 -21.29 8.44 -2.12
CA LEU A 224 -20.95 8.41 -0.69
C LEU A 224 -21.58 7.21 0.03
N ASP A 225 -22.85 6.91 -0.21
CA ASP A 225 -23.54 5.78 0.42
C ASP A 225 -22.94 4.43 -0.01
N GLU A 226 -22.57 4.29 -1.28
CA GLU A 226 -21.90 3.09 -1.79
C GLU A 226 -20.52 2.90 -1.16
N THR A 227 -19.73 3.97 -1.07
CA THR A 227 -18.40 3.92 -0.45
C THR A 227 -18.47 3.65 1.05
N ILE A 228 -19.43 4.23 1.77
CA ILE A 228 -19.69 3.91 3.19
C ILE A 228 -20.04 2.42 3.35
N LYS A 229 -20.90 1.88 2.48
CA LYS A 229 -21.28 0.46 2.53
C LYS A 229 -20.10 -0.47 2.26
N ILE A 230 -19.19 -0.09 1.37
CA ILE A 230 -17.96 -0.84 1.10
C ILE A 230 -17.03 -0.79 2.33
N ALA A 231 -16.80 0.39 2.89
CA ALA A 231 -15.99 0.55 4.09
C ALA A 231 -16.56 -0.23 5.28
N GLN A 232 -17.89 -0.22 5.48
CA GLN A 232 -18.56 -0.99 6.52
C GLN A 232 -18.27 -2.49 6.40
N LYS A 233 -18.37 -3.05 5.19
CA LYS A 233 -18.08 -4.47 4.95
C LYS A 233 -16.65 -4.84 5.32
N GLN A 234 -15.69 -3.94 5.03
CA GLN A 234 -14.29 -4.17 5.35
C GLN A 234 -14.03 -4.05 6.86
N ILE A 235 -14.61 -3.03 7.51
CA ILE A 235 -14.54 -2.86 8.97
C ILE A 235 -15.18 -4.05 9.70
N ASP A 236 -16.27 -4.61 9.16
CA ASP A 236 -16.94 -5.76 9.76
C ASP A 236 -16.06 -7.01 9.84
N ASN A 237 -15.13 -7.16 8.88
CA ASN A 237 -14.20 -8.28 8.78
C ASN A 237 -13.00 -8.16 9.74
N ILE A 238 -12.76 -7.00 10.35
CA ILE A 238 -11.67 -6.80 11.32
C ILE A 238 -11.98 -7.54 12.61
N ALA A 239 -11.10 -8.45 13.06
CA ALA A 239 -11.29 -9.11 14.35
C ALA A 239 -10.76 -8.32 15.55
N ASN A 240 -9.80 -7.40 15.35
CA ASN A 240 -9.35 -6.51 16.43
C ASN A 240 -10.47 -5.52 16.80
N VAL A 241 -11.08 -5.72 17.97
CA VAL A 241 -12.24 -4.97 18.44
C VAL A 241 -11.95 -3.48 18.64
N ASN A 242 -10.72 -3.12 19.04
CA ASN A 242 -10.35 -1.73 19.29
C ASN A 242 -10.16 -0.95 17.97
N GLU A 243 -9.46 -1.54 17.01
CA GLU A 243 -9.28 -0.96 15.68
C GLU A 243 -10.60 -0.88 14.91
N LYS A 244 -11.40 -1.95 14.98
CA LYS A 244 -12.75 -1.96 14.44
C LYS A 244 -13.60 -0.84 15.03
N ALA A 245 -13.58 -0.65 16.34
CA ALA A 245 -14.35 0.41 17.00
C ALA A 245 -13.91 1.81 16.55
N ASN A 246 -12.60 2.06 16.44
CA ASN A 246 -12.06 3.34 15.98
C ASN A 246 -12.45 3.63 14.52
N LEU A 247 -12.31 2.65 13.61
CA LEU A 247 -12.70 2.82 12.22
C LEU A 247 -14.21 2.96 12.05
N GLN A 248 -15.00 2.25 12.85
CA GLN A 248 -16.45 2.39 12.87
C GLN A 248 -16.88 3.81 13.27
N GLU A 249 -16.27 4.38 14.31
CA GLU A 249 -16.55 5.77 14.73
C GLU A 249 -16.26 6.77 13.61
N GLN A 250 -15.15 6.58 12.89
CA GLN A 250 -14.81 7.44 11.75
C GLN A 250 -15.77 7.27 10.58
N LEU A 251 -16.26 6.05 10.33
CA LEU A 251 -17.21 5.77 9.27
C LEU A 251 -18.60 6.37 9.58
N ASP A 252 -19.07 6.21 10.81
CA ASP A 252 -20.36 6.74 11.26
C ASP A 252 -20.41 8.28 11.14
N GLY A 253 -19.27 8.95 11.33
CA GLY A 253 -19.13 10.39 11.14
C GLY A 253 -19.22 10.89 9.69
N LEU A 254 -19.25 10.01 8.69
CA LEU A 254 -19.34 10.39 7.27
C LEU A 254 -20.77 10.54 6.76
N ALA A 255 -21.76 10.01 7.47
CA ALA A 255 -23.17 10.15 7.11
C ALA A 255 -23.54 11.64 7.00
N THR A 256 -24.07 12.04 5.84
CA THR A 256 -24.34 13.45 5.50
C THR A 256 -25.73 13.56 4.88
N ASP A 257 -26.60 14.41 5.43
CA ASP A 257 -27.90 14.70 4.84
C ASP A 257 -27.80 15.79 3.77
N LEU A 258 -28.58 15.66 2.69
CA LEU A 258 -28.61 16.66 1.62
C LEU A 258 -29.54 17.83 1.96
N PRO A 259 -29.18 19.07 1.59
CA PRO A 259 -30.11 20.19 1.66
C PRO A 259 -31.30 19.99 0.71
N GLU A 260 -32.47 20.52 1.12
CA GLU A 260 -33.67 20.55 0.28
C GLU A 260 -33.52 21.56 -0.87
N ALA A 261 -34.16 21.27 -2.00
CA ALA A 261 -34.20 22.20 -3.12
C ALA A 261 -35.00 23.46 -2.73
N ASN A 262 -34.42 24.62 -2.98
CA ASN A 262 -34.99 25.94 -2.72
C ASN A 262 -34.84 26.73 -4.01
N ASP A 263 -35.90 26.76 -4.83
CA ASP A 263 -35.95 27.62 -6.01
C ASP A 263 -36.37 29.02 -5.56
N ARG A 264 -35.50 30.01 -5.78
CA ARG A 264 -35.74 31.40 -5.39
C ARG A 264 -36.61 32.17 -6.40
N ASN A 265 -37.39 31.46 -7.21
CA ASN A 265 -38.23 32.04 -8.26
C ASN A 265 -39.71 31.64 -8.12
N ASP A 266 -40.26 31.74 -6.92
CA ASP A 266 -41.67 32.08 -6.74
C ASP A 266 -41.77 33.61 -6.73
N ASN A 267 -41.91 34.21 -7.92
CA ASN A 267 -42.49 35.54 -8.04
C ASN A 267 -43.32 35.62 -9.33
N ASP A 268 -44.65 35.53 -9.12
CA ASP A 268 -45.81 35.87 -9.96
C ASP A 268 -45.75 35.67 -11.49
#